data_AF-A0A953ZF67-F1
#
_entry.id   AF-A0A953ZF67-F1
#
_cell.length_a   1.000
_cell.length_b   1.000
_cell.length_c   1.000
_cell.angle_alpha   90.00
_cell.angle_beta   90.00
_cell.angle_gamma   90.00
#
_symmetry.space_group_name_H-M   'P 1'
#
loop_
_entity.id
_entity.type
_entity.pdbx_description
1 polymer ?
#
loop_
_entity_poly.entity_id
_entity_poly.type
_entity_poly.pdbx_seq_one_letter_code
_entity_poly.pdbx_strand_id
1 'polypeptide(L)' 'IDDLMQFVFNDLIRVEQVVIGEEEPLKEELKHFINAIKTGERPQVGGEEGMAAIQLAHDILDKAREHYNRHVPEEHRRW' A
#
# COMPACT_ATOMS: atom_id res chain seq x y z
N ILE A 1 12.24 -31.44 3.03
CA ILE A 1 12.09 -29.96 3.01
C ILE A 1 11.48 -29.54 1.69
N ASP A 2 12.03 -29.99 0.55
CA ASP A 2 11.49 -29.68 -0.79
C ASP A 2 10.04 -30.13 -1.01
N ASP A 3 9.67 -31.31 -0.52
CA ASP A 3 8.30 -31.87 -0.61
C ASP A 3 7.25 -31.03 0.13
N LEU A 4 7.66 -30.44 1.27
CA LEU A 4 6.78 -29.60 2.08
C LEU A 4 6.55 -28.23 1.40
N MET A 5 7.60 -27.69 0.78
CA MET A 5 7.52 -26.44 0.02
C MET A 5 6.64 -26.62 -1.22
N GLN A 6 6.77 -27.73 -1.95
CA GLN A 6 5.91 -28.03 -3.11
C GLN A 6 4.42 -28.09 -2.73
N PHE A 7 4.07 -28.76 -1.62
CA PHE A 7 2.68 -28.83 -1.16
C PHE A 7 2.09 -27.45 -0.81
N VAL A 8 2.85 -26.60 -0.10
CA VAL A 8 2.40 -25.26 0.28
C VAL A 8 2.18 -24.34 -0.93
N PHE A 9 3.11 -24.37 -1.90
CA PHE A 9 3.01 -23.50 -3.08
C PHE A 9 1.90 -23.90 -4.06
N ASN A 10 1.56 -25.19 -4.15
CA ASN A 10 0.54 -25.65 -5.09
C ASN A 10 -0.88 -25.61 -4.53
N ASP A 11 -1.09 -25.99 -3.27
CA ASP A 11 -2.44 -26.27 -2.76
C ASP A 11 -2.98 -25.21 -1.79
N LEU A 12 -2.11 -24.37 -1.21
CA LEU A 12 -2.50 -23.37 -0.20
C LEU A 12 -2.41 -21.92 -0.68
N ILE A 13 -1.71 -21.65 -1.78
CA ILE A 13 -1.53 -20.30 -2.31
C ILE A 13 -2.35 -20.15 -3.60
N ARG A 14 -3.43 -19.36 -3.50
CA ARG A 14 -4.18 -18.94 -4.68
C ARG A 14 -3.47 -17.73 -5.30
N VAL A 15 -2.80 -17.95 -6.43
CA VAL A 15 -2.17 -16.86 -7.20
C VAL A 15 -3.22 -16.28 -8.15
N GLU A 16 -3.61 -15.02 -7.92
CA GLU A 16 -4.45 -14.28 -8.84
C GLU A 16 -3.58 -13.39 -9.73
N GLN A 17 -3.75 -13.51 -11.05
CA GLN A 17 -3.10 -12.60 -11.99
C GLN A 17 -3.95 -11.35 -12.12
N VAL A 18 -3.49 -10.26 -11.51
CA VAL A 18 -4.10 -8.94 -11.69
C VAL A 18 -3.63 -8.40 -13.04
N VAL A 19 -4.57 -8.28 -13.98
CA VAL A 19 -4.33 -7.59 -15.25
C VAL A 19 -4.35 -6.09 -14.95
N ILE A 20 -3.19 -5.46 -15.01
CA ILE A 20 -3.07 -4.00 -14.90
C ILE A 20 -3.24 -3.45 -16.33
N GLY A 21 -4.17 -2.50 -16.50
CA GLY A 21 -4.37 -1.84 -17.80
C GLY A 21 -3.13 -1.07 -18.25
N GLU A 22 -3.05 -0.74 -19.55
CA GLU A 22 -1.92 0.03 -20.12
C GLU A 22 -1.94 1.52 -19.73
N GLU A 23 -2.98 1.97 -19.01
CA GLU A 23 -3.13 3.35 -18.59
C GLU A 23 -2.08 3.70 -17.53
N GLU A 24 -1.27 4.72 -17.83
CA GLU A 24 -0.26 5.23 -16.90
C GLU A 24 -0.96 5.93 -15.72
N PRO A 25 -0.97 5.35 -14.50
CA PRO A 25 -1.85 5.83 -13.43
C PRO A 25 -1.59 7.28 -13.05
N LEU A 26 -0.32 7.67 -12.99
CA LEU A 26 0.07 9.05 -12.64
C LEU A 26 -0.42 10.06 -13.68
N LYS A 27 -0.44 9.69 -14.96
CA LYS A 27 -0.93 10.55 -16.04
C LYS A 27 -2.43 10.76 -15.94
N GLU A 28 -3.18 9.72 -15.62
CA GLU A 28 -4.64 9.83 -15.41
C GLU A 28 -4.96 10.68 -14.18
N GLU A 29 -4.22 10.54 -13.09
CA GLU A 29 -4.39 11.39 -11.90
C GLU A 29 -4.11 12.88 -12.19
N LEU A 30 -3.08 13.19 -12.99
CA LEU A 30 -2.80 14.57 -13.39
C LEU A 30 -3.90 15.15 -14.30
N LYS A 31 -4.45 14.34 -15.22
CA LYS A 31 -5.59 14.77 -16.04
C LYS A 31 -6.82 15.05 -15.18
N HIS A 32 -7.13 14.17 -14.23
CA HIS A 32 -8.23 14.34 -13.29
C HIS A 32 -8.06 15.61 -12.43
N PHE A 33 -6.86 15.87 -11.91
CA PHE A 33 -6.55 17.09 -11.17
C PHE A 33 -6.81 18.37 -11.99
N ILE A 34 -6.33 18.40 -13.24
CA ILE A 34 -6.58 19.56 -14.14
C ILE A 34 -8.07 19.71 -14.44
N ASN A 35 -8.81 18.60 -14.61
CA ASN A 35 -10.25 18.62 -14.85
C ASN A 35 -10.99 19.24 -13.65
N ALA A 36 -10.71 18.78 -12.43
CA ALA A 36 -11.30 19.32 -11.21
C ALA A 36 -11.08 20.83 -11.06
N ILE A 37 -9.89 21.33 -11.41
CA ILE A 37 -9.61 22.78 -11.42
C ILE A 37 -10.48 23.50 -12.46
N LYS A 38 -10.60 22.96 -13.67
CA LYS A 38 -11.34 23.58 -14.78
C LYS A 38 -12.85 23.61 -14.53
N THR A 39 -13.39 22.54 -13.97
CA THR A 39 -14.85 22.38 -13.75
C THR A 39 -15.29 22.91 -12.39
N GLY A 40 -14.38 23.08 -11.45
CA GLY A 40 -14.70 23.36 -10.06
C GLY A 40 -15.32 22.17 -9.34
N GLU A 41 -15.30 20.98 -9.95
CA GLU A 41 -15.79 19.75 -9.33
C GLU A 41 -14.85 19.30 -8.20
N ARG A 42 -15.43 18.69 -7.18
CA ARG A 42 -14.65 18.11 -6.08
C ARG A 42 -13.85 16.92 -6.62
N PRO A 43 -12.52 16.88 -6.44
CA PRO A 43 -11.73 15.73 -6.85
C PRO A 43 -12.15 14.49 -6.03
N GLN A 44 -12.02 13.30 -6.64
CA GLN A 44 -12.28 12.03 -5.97
C GLN A 44 -11.53 11.87 -4.64
N VAL A 45 -10.31 12.41 -4.54
CA VAL A 45 -9.53 12.48 -3.29
C VAL A 45 -9.21 13.94 -3.02
N GLY A 46 -9.78 14.49 -1.95
CA GLY A 46 -9.53 15.85 -1.50
C GLY A 46 -8.37 15.96 -0.51
N GLY A 47 -8.12 17.18 -0.03
CA GLY A 47 -7.05 17.44 0.93
C GLY A 47 -7.28 16.79 2.30
N GLU A 48 -8.54 16.70 2.74
CA GLU A 48 -8.89 16.04 4.01
C GLU A 48 -8.64 14.53 3.94
N GLU A 49 -9.09 13.89 2.86
CA GLU A 49 -8.83 12.47 2.61
C GLU A 49 -7.33 12.19 2.49
N GLY A 50 -6.59 13.06 1.79
CA GLY A 50 -5.14 12.97 1.68
C GLY A 50 -4.44 13.09 3.04
N MET A 51 -4.84 14.04 3.88
CA MET A 51 -4.29 14.20 5.23
C MET A 51 -4.58 12.97 6.10
N ALA A 52 -5.82 12.46 6.07
CA ALA A 52 -6.19 11.25 6.82
C ALA A 52 -5.36 10.03 6.39
N ALA A 53 -5.10 9.87 5.10
CA ALA A 53 -4.27 8.80 4.57
C ALA A 53 -2.81 8.89 5.06
N ILE A 54 -2.23 10.10 5.06
CA ILE A 54 -0.86 10.31 5.55
C ILE A 54 -0.78 10.06 7.06
N GLN A 55 -1.75 10.54 7.84
CA GLN A 55 -1.80 10.28 9.29
C GLN A 55 -1.85 8.78 9.58
N LEU A 56 -2.74 8.06 8.90
CA LEU A 56 -2.86 6.61 9.04
C LEU A 56 -1.54 5.90 8.68
N ALA A 57 -0.85 6.34 7.62
CA ALA A 57 0.43 5.77 7.24
C ALA A 57 1.47 5.92 8.37
N HIS A 58 1.52 7.08 9.02
CA HIS A 58 2.38 7.30 10.19
C HIS A 58 1.99 6.38 11.36
N ASP A 59 0.70 6.29 11.68
CA ASP A 59 0.22 5.44 12.77
C ASP A 59 0.60 3.96 12.54
N ILE A 60 0.50 3.48 11.31
CA ILE A 60 0.92 2.12 10.92
C ILE A 60 2.42 1.93 11.15
N LEU A 61 3.25 2.89 10.72
CA LEU A 61 4.70 2.81 10.88
C LEU A 61 5.10 2.79 12.37
N ASP A 62 4.45 3.61 13.19
CA ASP A 62 4.69 3.64 14.63
C ASP A 62 4.29 2.31 15.28
N LYS A 63 3.12 1.76 14.94
CA LYS A 63 2.70 0.45 15.46
C LYS A 63 3.59 -0.69 14.99
N ALA A 64 4.03 -0.67 13.74
CA ALA A 64 4.99 -1.64 13.22
C ALA A 64 6.32 -1.57 13.98
N ARG A 65 6.84 -0.37 14.25
CA ARG A 65 8.07 -0.15 15.02
C ARG A 65 7.91 -0.57 16.49
N GLU A 66 6.81 -0.21 17.14
CA GLU A 66 6.50 -0.65 18.52
C GLU A 66 6.49 -2.19 18.61
N HIS A 67 5.82 -2.85 17.67
CA HIS A 67 5.76 -4.30 17.61
C HIS A 67 7.14 -4.91 17.38
N TYR A 68 7.91 -4.38 16.42
CA TYR A 68 9.27 -4.81 16.13
C TYR A 68 10.16 -4.71 17.37
N ASN A 69 10.18 -3.56 18.03
CA ASN A 69 10.99 -3.34 19.24
C ASN A 69 10.59 -4.27 20.39
N ARG A 70 9.30 -4.57 20.54
CA ARG A 70 8.82 -5.48 21.59
C ARG A 70 9.30 -6.92 21.40
N HIS A 71 9.44 -7.39 20.16
CA HIS A 71 9.65 -8.80 19.87
C HIS A 71 11.02 -9.13 19.29
N VAL A 72 11.77 -8.14 18.78
CA VAL A 72 13.12 -8.32 18.26
C VAL A 72 14.15 -7.93 19.32
N PRO A 73 15.07 -8.85 19.69
CA PRO A 73 16.18 -8.57 20.60
C PRO A 73 17.02 -7.38 20.13
N GLU A 74 17.58 -6.61 21.07
CA GLU A 74 18.28 -5.36 20.78
C GLU A 74 19.45 -5.53 19.83
N GLU A 75 20.20 -6.62 19.96
CA GLU A 75 21.32 -7.01 19.11
C GLU A 75 20.93 -7.30 17.64
N HIS A 76 19.62 -7.47 17.38
CA HIS A 76 19.08 -7.77 16.07
C HIS A 76 18.19 -6.66 15.49
N ARG A 77 17.97 -5.56 16.24
CA ARG A 77 17.20 -4.42 15.75
C ARG A 77 17.97 -3.69 14.64
N ARG A 78 17.31 -3.48 13.49
CA ARG A 78 17.86 -2.77 12.30
C ARG A 78 17.03 -1.56 11.86
N TRP A 79 15.94 -1.31 12.57
CA TRP A 79 14.94 -0.28 12.32
C TRP A 79 14.71 0.55 13.58
#